data_AF-A0AA37W957-F1
#
_entry.id   AF-A0AA37W957-F1
#
_cell.length_a   1.000
_cell.length_b   1.000
_cell.length_c   1.000
_cell.angle_alpha   90.00
_cell.angle_beta   90.00
_cell.angle_gamma   90.00
#
_symmetry.space_group_name_H-M   'P 1'
#
loop_
_entity.id
_entity.type
_entity.pdbx_description
1 polymer ?
#
loop_
_entity_poly.entity_id
_entity_poly.type
_entity_poly.pdbx_seq_one_letter_code
_entity_poly.pdbx_strand_id
1 'polypeptide(L)'
;MTTVPDWEIGAVSERNLVAGHQVSSPKMDTMPGMDMGSMTMSDSALADGLNRVVLTASQLKFPAPVLVTPPSTGEATWHIRSDTQNRPERISALLEASGQVRSVQRFEDKTLMDRIIGYGVATHEGQLFGRANQLLNFLVASGLLTMSVSALILWLRRRPPGQLGAPLAVPDKQIGAGALAILVLLGVLLPELGASLLLLWLANLLLQTFRHS
;
A
#
# COMPACT_ATOMS: atom_id res chain seq x y z
N MET A 1 6.65 -22.32 3.92
CA MET A 1 7.17 -21.23 3.06
C MET A 1 6.04 -20.23 2.84
N THR A 2 5.85 -19.30 3.75
CA THR A 2 4.87 -18.21 3.63
C THR A 2 5.65 -16.90 3.68
N THR A 3 6.05 -16.40 2.52
CA THR A 3 6.70 -15.09 2.41
C THR A 3 5.65 -14.03 2.69
N VAL A 4 5.79 -13.31 3.82
CA VAL A 4 4.97 -12.13 4.14
C VAL A 4 5.08 -11.13 2.98
N PRO A 5 3.97 -10.75 2.33
CA PRO A 5 4.02 -9.84 1.19
C PRO A 5 4.59 -8.46 1.57
N ASP A 6 5.51 -7.95 0.76
CA ASP A 6 6.21 -6.67 0.99
C ASP A 6 5.33 -5.41 0.94
N TRP A 7 4.04 -5.56 0.62
CA TRP A 7 3.03 -4.49 0.60
C TRP A 7 2.23 -4.38 1.90
N GLU A 8 2.35 -5.36 2.81
CA GLU A 8 1.71 -5.31 4.12
C GLU A 8 2.50 -4.37 5.05
N ILE A 9 1.89 -3.25 5.42
CA ILE A 9 2.43 -2.30 6.39
C ILE A 9 2.23 -2.93 7.78
N GLY A 10 3.26 -3.58 8.31
CA GLY A 10 3.36 -3.92 9.75
C GLY A 10 2.38 -4.96 10.31
N ALA A 11 1.71 -5.76 9.48
CA ALA A 11 0.66 -6.65 9.98
C ALA A 11 1.17 -7.99 10.51
N VAL A 12 1.96 -7.98 11.60
CA VAL A 12 1.90 -9.08 12.58
C VAL A 12 2.02 -8.56 14.03
N SER A 13 0.93 -8.77 14.76
CA SER A 13 0.64 -8.55 16.20
C SER A 13 0.17 -7.18 16.72
N GLU A 14 0.46 -6.03 16.10
CA GLU A 14 0.00 -4.75 16.71
C GLU A 14 -1.52 -4.55 16.70
N ARG A 15 -2.22 -5.15 15.74
CA ARG A 15 -3.70 -5.16 15.71
C ARG A 15 -4.34 -5.84 16.92
N ASN A 16 -3.58 -6.65 17.67
CA ASN A 16 -4.04 -7.23 18.95
C ASN A 16 -3.62 -6.40 20.17
N LEU A 17 -2.64 -5.48 20.05
CA LEU A 17 -2.15 -4.64 21.14
C LEU A 17 -2.95 -3.33 21.30
N VAL A 18 -3.48 -2.78 20.20
CA VAL A 18 -4.25 -1.51 20.24
C VAL A 18 -5.70 -1.69 20.70
N ALA A 19 -6.24 -2.92 20.64
CA ALA A 19 -7.64 -3.21 20.99
C ALA A 19 -7.88 -3.50 22.49
N GLY A 20 -7.00 -3.03 23.40
CA GLY A 20 -7.21 -3.09 24.85
C GLY A 20 -7.31 -4.49 25.47
N HIS A 21 -7.18 -5.55 24.68
CA HIS A 21 -7.18 -6.92 25.15
C HIS A 21 -5.73 -7.36 25.30
N GLN A 22 -5.22 -7.33 26.54
CA GLN A 22 -4.11 -8.21 26.87
C GLN A 22 -4.54 -9.63 26.53
N VAL A 23 -3.81 -10.31 25.66
CA VAL A 23 -3.94 -11.76 25.51
C VAL A 23 -3.43 -12.34 26.82
N SER A 24 -4.31 -12.46 27.80
CA SER A 24 -4.09 -13.34 28.93
C SER A 24 -3.86 -14.74 28.34
N SER A 25 -2.74 -15.36 28.72
CA SER A 25 -2.49 -16.77 28.43
C SER A 25 -3.76 -17.57 28.70
N PRO A 26 -4.17 -18.50 27.82
CA PRO A 26 -5.36 -19.28 28.06
C PRO A 26 -5.16 -20.01 29.39
N LYS A 27 -5.94 -19.62 30.40
CA LYS A 27 -6.00 -20.33 31.66
C LYS A 27 -6.64 -21.67 31.35
N MET A 28 -5.82 -22.67 31.03
CA MET A 28 -6.28 -24.05 30.97
C MET A 28 -6.64 -24.44 32.39
N ASP A 29 -7.90 -24.84 32.59
CA ASP A 29 -8.31 -25.48 33.82
C ASP A 29 -7.46 -26.74 34.02
N THR A 30 -6.61 -26.70 35.04
CA THR A 30 -5.68 -27.77 35.39
C THR A 30 -6.49 -29.00 35.77
N MET A 31 -6.57 -30.02 34.90
CA MET A 31 -6.99 -31.34 35.33
C MET A 31 -5.92 -31.92 36.26
N PRO A 32 -6.26 -32.38 37.49
CA PRO A 32 -5.27 -32.92 38.41
C PRO A 32 -4.71 -34.24 37.86
N GLY A 33 -3.41 -34.29 37.54
CA GLY A 33 -2.70 -35.54 37.25
C GLY A 33 -2.02 -35.67 35.88
N MET A 34 -2.01 -34.63 35.04
CA MET A 34 -1.17 -34.60 33.82
C MET A 34 -0.33 -33.31 33.81
N ASP A 35 0.95 -33.43 34.15
CA ASP A 35 1.94 -32.35 34.08
C ASP A 35 2.42 -32.13 32.64
N MET A 36 1.53 -31.65 31.78
CA MET A 36 1.97 -31.10 30.49
C MET A 36 2.60 -29.73 30.78
N GLY A 37 3.88 -29.74 31.12
CA GLY A 37 4.68 -28.54 31.34
C GLY A 37 4.45 -27.56 30.20
N SER A 38 4.02 -26.35 30.54
CA SER A 38 3.92 -25.26 29.57
C SER A 38 5.27 -25.11 28.89
N MET A 39 5.36 -25.43 27.60
CA MET A 39 6.47 -25.01 26.75
C MET A 39 6.36 -23.49 26.54
N THR A 40 6.47 -22.73 27.63
CA THR A 40 7.04 -21.40 27.57
C THR A 40 8.44 -21.61 27.03
N MET A 41 8.67 -21.27 25.75
CA MET A 41 9.99 -20.81 25.34
C MET A 41 10.43 -19.85 26.44
N SER A 42 11.51 -20.15 27.16
CA SER A 42 11.88 -19.31 28.29
C SER A 42 12.01 -17.88 27.77
N ASP A 43 11.30 -16.92 28.38
CA ASP A 43 11.34 -15.53 27.94
C ASP A 43 12.79 -15.02 27.82
N SER A 44 13.69 -15.60 28.61
CA SER A 44 15.14 -15.43 28.52
C SER A 44 15.75 -15.86 27.18
N ALA A 45 15.35 -16.99 26.60
CA ALA A 45 15.91 -17.49 25.33
C ALA A 45 15.47 -16.63 24.13
N LEU A 46 14.22 -16.14 24.16
CA LEU A 46 13.73 -15.16 23.18
C LEU A 46 14.45 -13.81 23.33
N ALA A 47 14.64 -13.33 24.57
CA ALA A 47 15.37 -12.10 24.85
C ALA A 47 16.86 -12.17 24.43
N ASP A 48 17.52 -13.29 24.70
CA ASP A 48 18.91 -13.52 24.30
C ASP A 48 19.06 -13.61 22.78
N GLY A 49 18.12 -14.29 22.11
CA GLY A 49 18.05 -14.35 20.65
C GLY A 49 17.83 -12.97 20.03
N LEU A 50 16.89 -12.19 20.57
CA LEU A 50 16.62 -10.82 20.13
C LEU A 50 17.87 -9.94 20.25
N ASN A 51 18.58 -9.98 21.38
CA ASN A 51 19.79 -9.18 21.57
C ASN A 51 20.86 -9.48 20.51
N ARG A 52 21.08 -10.76 20.19
CA ARG A 52 22.04 -11.17 19.14
C ARG A 52 21.60 -10.73 17.74
N VAL A 53 20.31 -10.87 17.45
CA VAL A 53 19.73 -10.48 16.17
C VAL A 53 19.81 -8.96 15.99
N VAL A 54 19.49 -8.17 17.02
CA VAL A 54 19.60 -6.70 17.00
C VAL A 54 21.05 -6.24 16.86
N LEU A 55 21.99 -6.88 17.56
CA LEU A 55 23.42 -6.58 17.39
C LEU A 55 23.87 -6.84 15.95
N THR A 56 23.49 -7.98 15.37
CA THR A 56 23.80 -8.31 13.97
C THR A 56 23.14 -7.34 13.00
N ALA A 57 21.86 -6.97 13.25
CA ALA A 57 21.12 -5.98 12.48
C ALA A 57 21.86 -4.63 12.41
N SER A 58 22.39 -4.19 13.56
CA SER A 58 23.11 -2.91 13.66
C SER A 58 24.40 -2.90 12.83
N GLN A 59 25.06 -4.06 12.69
CA GLN A 59 26.27 -4.21 11.89
C GLN A 59 25.98 -4.20 10.38
N LEU A 60 24.79 -4.65 9.98
CA LEU A 60 24.36 -4.68 8.58
C LEU A 60 24.06 -3.27 8.00
N LYS A 61 23.95 -2.23 8.84
CA LYS A 61 23.75 -0.83 8.45
C LYS A 61 22.61 -0.62 7.44
N PHE A 62 21.49 -1.31 7.66
CA PHE A 62 20.31 -1.15 6.81
C PHE A 62 19.74 0.27 6.91
N PRO A 63 19.14 0.81 5.83
CA PRO A 63 18.46 2.10 5.89
C PRO A 63 17.36 2.08 6.96
N ALA A 64 17.30 3.14 7.77
CA ALA A 64 16.29 3.27 8.81
C ALA A 64 14.92 3.66 8.22
N PRO A 65 13.80 3.33 8.90
CA PRO A 65 13.69 2.48 10.09
C PRO A 65 13.93 1.01 9.77
N VAL A 66 14.44 0.24 10.75
CA VAL A 66 14.66 -1.21 10.63
C VAL A 66 13.68 -1.92 11.56
N LEU A 67 12.92 -2.86 11.00
CA LEU A 67 11.98 -3.71 11.72
C LEU A 67 12.61 -5.09 11.95
N VAL A 68 12.51 -5.58 13.18
CA VAL A 68 12.93 -6.93 13.57
C VAL A 68 11.69 -7.68 14.01
N THR A 69 11.35 -8.75 13.29
CA THR A 69 10.18 -9.58 13.57
C THR A 69 10.64 -10.91 14.14
N PRO A 70 10.15 -11.29 15.34
CA PRO A 70 10.47 -12.58 15.94
C PRO A 70 9.88 -13.75 15.13
N PRO A 71 10.45 -14.95 15.25
CA PRO A 71 9.91 -16.14 14.59
C PRO A 71 8.49 -16.45 15.07
N SER A 72 7.65 -16.94 14.17
CA SER A 72 6.31 -17.45 14.50
C SER A 72 6.40 -18.81 15.19
N THR A 73 5.34 -19.24 15.87
CA THR A 73 5.28 -20.55 16.54
C THR A 73 5.58 -21.68 15.54
N GLY A 74 6.67 -22.42 15.76
CA GLY A 74 7.13 -23.50 14.86
C GLY A 74 8.19 -23.10 13.83
N GLU A 75 8.56 -21.81 13.77
CA GLU A 75 9.68 -21.31 12.97
C GLU A 75 10.86 -20.92 13.86
N ALA A 76 12.09 -20.96 13.33
CA ALA A 76 13.32 -20.60 14.06
C ALA A 76 14.03 -19.38 13.44
N THR A 77 13.42 -18.76 12.42
CA THR A 77 14.04 -17.70 11.62
C THR A 77 13.48 -16.33 12.00
N TRP A 78 14.39 -15.41 12.31
CA TRP A 78 14.13 -14.01 12.54
C TRP A 78 14.12 -13.25 11.23
N HIS A 79 13.17 -12.34 11.06
CA HIS A 79 13.09 -11.50 9.87
C HIS A 79 13.55 -10.09 10.22
N ILE A 80 14.51 -9.56 9.46
CA ILE A 80 14.94 -8.16 9.56
C ILE A 80 14.63 -7.48 8.24
N ARG A 81 13.95 -6.33 8.29
CA ARG A 81 13.59 -5.57 7.09
C ARG A 81 13.82 -4.09 7.32
N SER A 82 14.45 -3.42 6.35
CA SER A 82 14.42 -1.97 6.24
C SER A 82 13.05 -1.52 5.72
N ASP A 83 12.39 -0.63 6.46
CA ASP A 83 11.10 -0.04 6.11
C ASP A 83 11.23 1.44 5.71
N THR A 84 12.34 1.78 5.05
CA THR A 84 12.52 3.11 4.44
C THR A 84 11.36 3.43 3.48
N GLN A 85 10.93 4.70 3.44
CA GLN A 85 9.90 5.15 2.51
C GLN A 85 10.38 5.05 1.04
N ASN A 86 11.69 5.14 0.79
CA ASN A 86 12.25 4.94 -0.54
C ASN A 86 12.31 3.44 -0.87
N ARG A 87 11.24 2.89 -1.48
CA ARG A 87 11.10 1.45 -1.77
C ARG A 87 12.33 0.79 -2.44
N PRO A 88 13.03 1.43 -3.40
CA PRO A 88 14.26 0.89 -3.99
C PRO A 88 15.43 0.68 -3.03
N GLU A 89 15.44 1.35 -1.88
CA GLU A 89 16.49 1.22 -0.87
C GLU A 89 16.17 0.13 0.17
N ARG A 90 15.00 -0.51 0.10
CA ARG A 90 14.62 -1.55 1.07
C ARG A 90 15.46 -2.80 0.89
N ILE A 91 15.99 -3.28 2.01
CA ILE A 91 16.77 -4.52 2.13
C ILE A 91 16.10 -5.36 3.22
N SER A 92 16.03 -6.68 3.01
CA SER A 92 15.55 -7.63 4.00
C SER A 92 16.58 -8.75 4.21
N ALA A 93 16.58 -9.34 5.39
CA ALA A 93 17.45 -10.46 5.74
C ALA A 93 16.73 -11.45 6.66
N LEU A 94 17.12 -12.71 6.54
CA LEU A 94 16.70 -13.80 7.40
C LEU A 94 17.87 -14.17 8.31
N LEU A 95 17.64 -14.18 9.62
CA LEU A 95 18.64 -14.53 10.62
C LEU A 95 18.18 -15.73 11.44
N GLU A 96 19.15 -16.49 11.93
CA GLU A 96 18.91 -17.49 12.96
C GLU A 96 18.97 -16.86 14.36
N ALA A 97 18.42 -17.54 15.37
CA ALA A 97 18.54 -17.12 16.77
C ALA A 97 20.01 -17.04 17.26
N SER A 98 20.93 -17.71 16.57
CA SER A 98 22.37 -17.65 16.80
C SER A 98 23.00 -16.30 16.39
N GLY A 99 22.30 -15.50 15.58
CA GLY A 99 22.82 -14.29 14.92
C GLY A 99 23.42 -14.54 13.53
N GLN A 100 23.44 -15.79 13.04
CA GLN A 100 23.91 -16.06 11.68
C GLN A 100 22.91 -15.55 10.63
N VAL A 101 23.43 -14.86 9.60
CA VAL A 101 22.64 -14.39 8.46
C VAL A 101 22.47 -15.53 7.47
N ARG A 102 21.22 -15.98 7.31
CA ARG A 102 20.85 -17.07 6.41
C ARG A 102 20.71 -16.60 4.96
N SER A 103 20.11 -15.43 4.77
CA SER A 103 19.94 -14.82 3.44
C SER A 103 19.73 -13.32 3.54
N VAL A 104 20.20 -12.59 2.51
CA VAL A 104 19.91 -11.16 2.33
C VAL A 104 19.23 -11.01 0.97
N GLN A 105 18.13 -10.26 0.93
CA GLN A 105 17.39 -9.96 -0.27
C GLN A 105 17.28 -8.45 -0.44
N ARG A 106 17.78 -7.95 -1.56
CA ARG A 106 17.78 -6.54 -1.94
C ARG A 106 16.62 -6.26 -2.91
N PHE A 107 16.37 -4.99 -3.16
CA PHE A 107 15.36 -4.57 -4.13
C PHE A 107 15.65 -5.08 -5.55
N GLU A 108 16.92 -5.20 -5.92
CA GLU A 108 17.36 -5.72 -7.23
C GLU A 108 17.06 -7.21 -7.42
N ASP A 109 16.97 -7.98 -6.33
CA ASP A 109 16.67 -9.41 -6.32
C ASP A 109 15.16 -9.71 -6.47
N LYS A 110 14.33 -8.66 -6.51
CA LYS A 110 12.88 -8.78 -6.69
C LYS A 110 12.52 -9.04 -8.15
N THR A 111 11.32 -9.57 -8.37
CA THR A 111 10.80 -9.75 -9.73
C THR A 111 10.68 -8.39 -10.46
N LEU A 112 10.76 -8.41 -11.79
CA LEU A 112 10.66 -7.17 -12.58
C LEU A 112 9.36 -6.42 -12.29
N MET A 113 8.24 -7.13 -12.13
CA MET A 113 6.96 -6.51 -11.81
C MET A 113 6.96 -5.85 -10.42
N ASP A 114 7.50 -6.52 -9.40
CA ASP A 114 7.61 -5.93 -8.06
C ASP A 114 8.47 -4.66 -8.06
N ARG A 115 9.52 -4.65 -8.88
CA ARG A 115 10.39 -3.47 -9.03
C ARG A 115 9.66 -2.32 -9.69
N ILE A 116 8.92 -2.57 -10.77
CA ILE A 116 8.11 -1.55 -11.47
C ILE A 116 7.09 -0.94 -10.51
N ILE A 117 6.35 -1.78 -9.78
CA ILE A 117 5.38 -1.33 -8.77
C ILE A 117 6.09 -0.52 -7.68
N GLY A 118 7.23 -1.03 -7.17
CA GLY A 118 8.02 -0.35 -6.15
C GLY A 118 8.48 1.05 -6.57
N TYR A 119 8.95 1.22 -7.82
CA TYR A 119 9.28 2.53 -8.37
C TYR A 119 8.05 3.43 -8.52
N GLY A 120 6.92 2.87 -8.97
CA GLY A 120 5.66 3.61 -9.08
C GLY A 120 5.21 4.17 -7.74
N VAL A 121 5.21 3.34 -6.69
CA VAL A 121 4.86 3.74 -5.33
C VAL A 121 5.83 4.80 -4.80
N ALA A 122 7.14 4.58 -4.93
CA ALA A 122 8.13 5.56 -4.47
C ALA A 122 8.01 6.91 -5.19
N THR A 123 7.63 6.89 -6.48
CA THR A 123 7.36 8.10 -7.26
C THR A 123 6.09 8.79 -6.74
N HIS A 124 5.01 8.05 -6.56
CA HIS A 124 3.73 8.59 -6.09
C HIS A 124 3.84 9.19 -4.68
N GLU A 125 4.53 8.52 -3.76
CA GLU A 125 4.75 8.98 -2.39
C GLU A 125 5.74 10.16 -2.29
N GLY A 126 6.36 10.59 -3.39
CA GLY A 126 7.31 11.71 -3.37
C GLY A 126 8.71 11.35 -2.87
N GLN A 127 9.04 10.06 -2.79
CA GLN A 127 10.28 9.57 -2.17
C GLN A 127 11.40 9.37 -3.17
N LEU A 128 11.06 8.93 -4.38
CA LEU A 128 12.03 8.78 -5.46
C LEU A 128 12.60 10.17 -5.82
N PHE A 129 13.92 10.37 -5.77
CA PHE A 129 14.59 11.67 -6.00
C PHE A 129 14.25 12.81 -5.01
N GLY A 130 13.57 12.52 -3.90
CA GLY A 130 13.28 13.48 -2.83
C GLY A 130 12.54 14.74 -3.29
N ARG A 131 13.12 15.93 -3.03
CA ARG A 131 12.46 17.24 -3.27
C ARG A 131 12.03 17.47 -4.71
N ALA A 132 12.77 16.94 -5.69
CA ALA A 132 12.41 17.11 -7.10
C ALA A 132 11.06 16.46 -7.43
N ASN A 133 10.83 15.26 -6.89
CA ASN A 133 9.59 14.52 -7.09
C ASN A 133 8.43 15.13 -6.30
N GLN A 134 8.69 15.66 -5.09
CA GLN A 134 7.67 16.42 -4.36
C GLN A 134 7.20 17.65 -5.13
N LEU A 135 8.11 18.40 -5.75
CA LEU A 135 7.75 19.55 -6.58
C LEU A 135 6.94 19.13 -7.82
N LEU A 136 7.36 18.05 -8.48
CA LEU A 136 6.61 17.51 -9.62
C LEU A 136 5.19 17.08 -9.21
N ASN A 137 5.06 16.32 -8.13
CA ASN A 137 3.78 15.88 -7.60
C ASN A 137 2.89 17.07 -7.20
N PHE A 138 3.48 18.11 -6.60
CA PHE A 138 2.76 19.35 -6.28
C PHE A 138 2.24 20.05 -7.55
N LEU A 139 3.06 20.17 -8.59
CA LEU A 139 2.65 20.76 -9.87
C LEU A 139 1.50 19.98 -10.51
N VAL A 140 1.61 18.65 -10.57
CA VAL A 140 0.55 17.77 -11.11
C VAL A 140 -0.74 17.94 -10.30
N ALA A 141 -0.65 17.91 -8.97
CA ALA A 141 -1.80 18.10 -8.09
C ALA A 141 -2.47 19.47 -8.29
N SER A 142 -1.69 20.55 -8.37
CA SER A 142 -2.21 21.90 -8.64
C SER A 142 -2.87 22.00 -10.03
N GLY A 143 -2.33 21.31 -11.04
CA GLY A 143 -2.91 21.25 -12.39
C GLY A 143 -4.26 20.56 -12.38
N LEU A 144 -4.37 19.40 -11.72
CA LEU A 144 -5.62 18.67 -11.55
C LEU A 144 -6.67 19.48 -10.76
N LEU A 145 -6.25 20.18 -9.70
CA LEU A 145 -7.13 21.07 -8.95
C LEU A 145 -7.66 22.20 -9.85
N THR A 146 -6.77 22.85 -10.61
CA THR A 146 -7.14 23.93 -11.52
C THR A 146 -8.10 23.45 -12.61
N MET A 147 -7.86 22.26 -13.17
CA MET A 147 -8.75 21.62 -14.14
C MET A 147 -10.13 21.33 -13.52
N SER A 148 -10.17 20.77 -12.30
CA SER A 148 -11.41 20.44 -11.60
C SER A 148 -12.23 21.68 -11.28
N VAL A 149 -11.59 22.72 -10.76
CA VAL A 149 -12.22 24.02 -10.49
C VAL A 149 -12.73 24.65 -11.78
N SER A 150 -11.95 24.60 -12.86
CA SER A 150 -12.37 25.10 -14.17
C SER A 150 -13.57 24.34 -14.72
N ALA A 151 -13.59 23.01 -14.61
CA ALA A 151 -14.73 22.19 -15.00
C ALA A 151 -15.98 22.53 -14.19
N LEU A 152 -15.85 22.72 -12.87
CA LEU A 152 -16.94 23.14 -12.01
C LEU A 152 -17.46 24.54 -12.37
N ILE A 153 -16.57 25.52 -12.58
CA ILE A 153 -16.95 26.88 -12.99
C ILE A 153 -17.66 26.84 -14.35
N LEU A 154 -17.15 26.09 -15.32
CA LEU A 154 -17.79 25.92 -16.63
C LEU A 154 -19.16 25.27 -16.52
N TRP A 155 -19.30 24.26 -15.65
CA TRP A 155 -20.60 23.65 -15.37
C TRP A 155 -21.57 24.64 -14.72
N LEU A 156 -21.14 25.38 -13.69
CA LEU A 156 -21.94 26.40 -13.02
C LEU A 156 -22.39 27.52 -13.97
N ARG A 157 -21.55 27.92 -14.93
CA ARG A 157 -21.89 28.93 -15.93
C ARG A 157 -22.83 28.42 -17.03
N ARG A 158 -22.87 27.10 -17.27
CA ARG A 158 -23.66 26.48 -18.36
C ARG A 158 -24.90 25.74 -17.87
N ARG A 159 -25.07 25.52 -16.56
CA ARG A 159 -26.24 24.82 -16.00
C ARG A 159 -27.52 25.65 -16.22
N PRO A 160 -28.64 25.04 -16.65
CA PRO A 160 -29.93 25.72 -16.72
C PRO A 160 -30.43 26.10 -15.31
N PRO A 161 -31.06 27.28 -15.11
CA PRO A 161 -31.65 27.63 -13.83
C PRO A 161 -32.76 26.63 -13.45
N GLY A 162 -32.71 26.11 -12.22
CA GLY A 162 -33.73 25.22 -11.68
C GLY A 162 -33.59 23.72 -12.00
N GLN A 163 -32.53 23.29 -12.71
CA GLN A 163 -32.27 21.87 -12.96
C GLN A 163 -30.82 21.49 -12.63
N LEU A 164 -30.65 20.38 -11.87
CA LEU A 164 -29.37 19.68 -11.73
C LEU A 164 -29.17 18.77 -12.95
N GLY A 165 -29.04 19.38 -14.13
CA GLY A 165 -28.83 18.67 -15.39
C GLY A 165 -27.49 19.03 -16.01
N ALA A 166 -26.87 18.06 -16.72
CA ALA A 166 -25.81 18.39 -17.65
C ALA A 166 -26.34 19.40 -18.69
N PRO A 167 -25.57 20.44 -19.07
CA PRO A 167 -25.96 21.34 -20.14
C PRO A 167 -26.34 20.54 -21.39
N LEU A 168 -27.42 20.91 -22.09
CA LEU A 168 -27.81 20.26 -23.34
C LEU A 168 -26.59 20.18 -24.26
N ALA A 169 -26.27 18.97 -24.72
CA ALA A 169 -25.17 18.74 -25.64
C ALA A 169 -25.34 19.69 -26.83
N VAL A 170 -24.29 20.45 -27.15
CA VAL A 170 -24.31 21.31 -28.33
C VAL A 170 -24.48 20.36 -29.53
N PRO A 171 -25.54 20.49 -30.35
CA PRO A 171 -25.96 19.44 -31.29
C PRO A 171 -24.93 19.01 -32.35
N ASP A 172 -23.79 19.69 -32.43
CA ASP A 172 -22.82 19.52 -33.52
C ASP A 172 -21.35 19.47 -33.05
N LYS A 173 -21.11 19.30 -31.74
CA LYS A 173 -19.73 19.23 -31.22
C LYS A 173 -19.24 17.79 -31.18
N GLN A 174 -18.71 17.33 -32.31
CA GLN A 174 -18.03 16.03 -32.39
C GLN A 174 -16.76 16.05 -31.52
N ILE A 175 -16.59 15.03 -30.68
CA ILE A 175 -15.32 14.80 -29.98
C ILE A 175 -14.32 14.45 -31.09
N GLY A 176 -13.32 15.31 -31.32
CA GLY A 176 -12.31 15.04 -32.34
C GLY A 176 -11.62 13.70 -32.07
N ALA A 177 -11.28 12.95 -33.13
CA ALA A 177 -10.69 11.63 -33.02
C ALA A 177 -9.45 11.58 -32.09
N GLY A 178 -8.65 12.66 -32.06
CA GLY A 178 -7.52 12.79 -31.14
C GLY A 178 -7.93 12.88 -29.66
N ALA A 179 -9.01 13.59 -29.34
CA ALA A 179 -9.53 13.67 -27.96
C ALA A 179 -10.09 12.32 -27.51
N LEU A 180 -10.77 11.59 -28.40
CA LEU A 180 -11.24 10.24 -28.11
C LEU A 180 -10.08 9.27 -27.90
N ALA A 181 -9.04 9.32 -28.75
CA ALA A 181 -7.85 8.49 -28.61
C ALA A 181 -7.13 8.75 -27.29
N ILE A 182 -6.98 10.03 -26.88
CA ILE A 182 -6.41 10.40 -25.58
C ILE A 182 -7.27 9.87 -24.44
N LEU A 183 -8.60 10.01 -24.52
CA LEU A 183 -9.52 9.52 -23.49
C LEU A 183 -9.41 8.00 -23.30
N VAL A 184 -9.39 7.24 -24.40
CA VAL A 184 -9.23 5.77 -24.36
C VAL A 184 -7.87 5.40 -23.81
N LEU A 185 -6.80 6.05 -24.27
CA LEU A 185 -5.45 5.82 -23.78
C LEU A 185 -5.36 6.06 -22.27
N LEU A 186 -5.88 7.19 -21.79
CA LEU A 186 -5.92 7.50 -20.36
C LEU A 186 -6.81 6.51 -19.59
N GLY A 187 -7.94 6.08 -20.14
CA GLY A 187 -8.82 5.10 -19.49
C GLY A 187 -8.18 3.71 -19.34
N VAL A 188 -7.30 3.32 -20.27
CA VAL A 188 -6.51 2.09 -20.17
C VAL A 188 -5.35 2.24 -19.20
N LEU A 189 -4.64 3.38 -19.23
CA LEU A 189 -3.52 3.66 -18.33
C LEU A 189 -3.95 3.91 -16.88
N LEU A 190 -5.14 4.48 -16.68
CA LEU A 190 -5.74 4.81 -15.40
C LEU A 190 -7.10 4.10 -15.30
N PRO A 191 -7.12 2.82 -14.85
CA PRO A 191 -8.35 2.03 -14.79
C PRO A 191 -9.46 2.70 -13.99
N GLU A 192 -9.11 3.41 -12.91
CA GLU A 192 -10.04 4.20 -12.10
C GLU A 192 -10.74 5.30 -12.91
N LEU A 193 -10.00 6.01 -13.77
CA LEU A 193 -10.58 7.01 -14.67
C LEU A 193 -11.54 6.33 -15.65
N GLY A 194 -11.09 5.25 -16.29
CA GLY A 194 -11.92 4.47 -17.23
C GLY A 194 -13.21 3.96 -16.60
N ALA A 195 -13.12 3.41 -15.39
CA ALA A 195 -14.27 2.95 -14.61
C ALA A 195 -15.23 4.10 -14.27
N SER A 196 -14.73 5.26 -13.85
CA SER A 196 -15.58 6.43 -13.56
C SER A 196 -16.33 6.94 -14.81
N LEU A 197 -15.67 6.93 -15.98
CA LEU A 197 -16.29 7.32 -17.26
C LEU A 197 -17.35 6.31 -17.69
N LEU A 198 -17.10 5.01 -17.52
CA LEU A 198 -18.07 3.95 -17.79
C LEU A 198 -19.29 4.06 -16.87
N LEU A 199 -19.08 4.35 -15.58
CA LEU A 199 -20.16 4.56 -14.62
C LEU A 199 -21.01 5.79 -14.99
N LEU A 200 -20.38 6.91 -15.35
CA LEU A 200 -21.08 8.12 -15.81
C LEU A 200 -21.88 7.85 -17.09
N TRP A 201 -21.29 7.11 -18.03
CA TRP A 201 -21.95 6.72 -19.27
C TRP A 201 -23.18 5.84 -19.00
N LEU A 202 -23.04 4.85 -18.12
CA LEU A 202 -24.14 3.96 -17.74
C LEU A 202 -25.25 4.72 -17.00
N ALA A 203 -24.89 5.61 -16.07
CA ALA A 203 -25.85 6.47 -15.36
C ALA A 203 -26.62 7.37 -16.33
N ASN A 204 -25.94 7.92 -17.34
CA ASN A 204 -26.56 8.73 -18.38
C ASN A 204 -27.53 7.93 -19.26
N LEU A 205 -27.19 6.69 -19.63
CA LEU A 205 -28.11 5.80 -20.36
C LEU A 205 -29.37 5.51 -19.53
N LEU A 206 -29.19 5.18 -18.26
CA LEU A 206 -30.28 4.87 -17.34
C LEU A 206 -31.26 6.06 -17.21
N LEU A 207 -30.73 7.27 -17.03
CA LEU A 207 -31.52 8.51 -16.96
C LEU A 207 -32.27 8.83 -18.26
N GLN A 208 -31.69 8.51 -19.43
CA GLN A 208 -32.37 8.68 -20.71
C GLN A 208 -33.54 7.71 -20.87
N THR A 209 -33.37 6.45 -20.47
CA THR A 209 -34.46 5.45 -20.50
C THR A 209 -35.65 5.90 -19.65
N PHE A 210 -35.42 6.45 -18.46
CA PHE A 210 -36.48 6.98 -17.59
C PHE A 210 -37.15 8.26 -18.10
N ARG A 211 -36.48 9.06 -18.94
CA ARG A 211 -37.09 10.26 -19.55
C ARG A 211 -37.93 9.95 -20.78
N HIS A 212 -37.80 8.75 -21.34
CA HIS A 212 -38.51 8.28 -22.54
C HIS A 212 -39.64 7.27 -22.26
N SER A 213 -39.88 6.91 -20.99
CA SER A 213 -41.05 6.13 -20.53
C SER A 213 -42.07 7.05 -19.86
#